data_AF-A0A239JLE9-F1
#
_entry.id   AF-A0A239JLE9-F1
#
_cell.length_a   1.000
_cell.length_b   1.000
_cell.length_c   1.000
_cell.angle_alpha   90.00
_cell.angle_beta   90.00
_cell.angle_gamma   90.00
#
_symmetry.space_group_name_H-M   'P 1'
#
loop_
_entity.id
_entity.type
_entity.pdbx_description
1 polymer ?
#
loop_
_entity_poly.entity_id
_entity_poly.type
_entity_poly.pdbx_seq_one_letter_code
_entity_poly.pdbx_strand_id
1 'polypeptide(L)'
;MSVIPLTHADHTCGNKAGTLAILLRAGLPVPDGFVVTDPALDPAPIAEHLHRLRGRAVAVRSSGLTEDSATASHAGQLSTVLGARGLDEVLAALRHCATSPDTDRARGYRTHLNLDDETTAPVLVQELIEADHAGVLFTRDPRTGTDSTVINASWGLGESVVSGAVVPDEFVVSAETGAVHVTVGTKQTRLDLQEQGLRRTPVAEPDRNRRCVTPDQVRRLVTLGRRCADLLGGPQDLEWAIRDDRIWLLQARPITTPGTSAATTGPADAPPLITGVPSSPGRASGPARLLHSVDDFARLQRGDILVCRTTDPAWTPLFRLAAAVVTETGGILSHASIVAREFGIPAIVGAGTAMTRLSDDTPITVDGTVGTVTRGPRR
;
A
#
# COMPACT_ATOMS: atom_id res chain seq x y z
N MET A 1 28.19 -5.95 -14.86
CA MET A 1 27.73 -6.80 -13.75
C MET A 1 26.22 -6.74 -13.78
N SER A 2 25.54 -7.84 -14.08
CA SER A 2 24.15 -7.81 -14.55
C SER A 2 23.18 -8.54 -13.62
N VAL A 3 23.68 -9.45 -12.79
CA VAL A 3 22.97 -10.07 -11.67
C VAL A 3 23.78 -9.86 -10.40
N ILE A 4 23.16 -9.29 -9.37
CA ILE A 4 23.82 -8.93 -8.11
C ILE A 4 23.04 -9.60 -6.97
N PRO A 5 23.63 -10.49 -6.16
CA PRO A 5 22.96 -11.03 -4.97
C PRO A 5 22.48 -9.89 -4.06
N LEU A 6 21.29 -10.03 -3.46
CA LEU A 6 20.71 -8.97 -2.64
C LEU A 6 21.64 -8.57 -1.48
N THR A 7 22.38 -9.50 -0.90
CA THR A 7 23.38 -9.23 0.15
C THR A 7 24.48 -8.25 -0.28
N HIS A 8 24.79 -8.20 -1.59
CA HIS A 8 25.81 -7.34 -2.19
C HIS A 8 25.23 -6.11 -2.90
N ALA A 9 23.90 -5.97 -2.95
CA ALA A 9 23.28 -4.81 -3.57
C ALA A 9 23.46 -3.53 -2.73
N ASP A 10 23.41 -2.39 -3.41
CA ASP A 10 23.41 -1.05 -2.85
C ASP A 10 22.40 -0.17 -3.60
N HIS A 11 22.37 1.13 -3.31
CA HIS A 11 21.41 2.05 -3.94
C HIS A 11 21.64 2.25 -5.45
N THR A 12 22.83 1.91 -5.98
CA THR A 12 23.06 1.92 -7.44
C THR A 12 22.31 0.78 -8.14
N CYS A 13 21.89 -0.23 -7.38
CA CYS A 13 21.02 -1.32 -7.83
C CYS A 13 19.52 -0.96 -7.68
N GLY A 14 19.18 0.30 -7.41
CA GLY A 14 17.83 0.75 -7.11
C GLY A 14 17.55 0.88 -5.61
N ASN A 15 16.65 1.79 -5.23
CA ASN A 15 16.44 2.16 -3.84
C ASN A 15 15.82 1.05 -2.98
N LYS A 16 14.88 0.27 -3.53
CA LYS A 16 14.31 -0.88 -2.81
C LYS A 16 15.37 -1.91 -2.51
N ALA A 17 16.12 -2.31 -3.54
CA ALA A 17 17.18 -3.30 -3.41
C ALA A 17 18.26 -2.84 -2.43
N GLY A 18 18.74 -1.61 -2.56
CA GLY A 18 19.74 -1.04 -1.66
C GLY A 18 19.27 -1.02 -0.19
N THR A 19 18.03 -0.60 0.06
CA THR A 19 17.46 -0.56 1.41
C THR A 19 17.32 -1.96 2.00
N LEU A 20 16.78 -2.92 1.23
CA LEU A 20 16.64 -4.31 1.67
C LEU A 20 18.00 -4.98 1.92
N ALA A 21 19.02 -4.64 1.12
CA ALA A 21 20.37 -5.12 1.31
C ALA A 21 21.00 -4.62 2.62
N ILE A 22 20.76 -3.37 3.01
CA ILE A 22 21.17 -2.81 4.30
C ILE A 22 20.54 -3.60 5.45
N LEU A 23 19.22 -3.83 5.39
CA LEU A 23 18.48 -4.58 6.41
C LEU A 23 18.98 -6.03 6.50
N LEU A 24 19.19 -6.69 5.36
CA LEU A 24 19.69 -8.06 5.29
C LEU A 24 21.11 -8.20 5.88
N ARG A 25 22.03 -7.28 5.54
CA ARG A 25 23.39 -7.27 6.10
C ARG A 25 23.41 -7.00 7.61
N ALA A 26 22.41 -6.31 8.14
CA ALA A 26 22.23 -6.10 9.58
C ALA A 26 21.58 -7.31 10.30
N GLY A 27 21.35 -8.42 9.59
CA GLY A 27 20.78 -9.65 10.13
C GLY A 27 19.27 -9.57 10.38
N LEU A 28 18.56 -8.66 9.72
CA LEU A 28 17.10 -8.59 9.77
C LEU A 28 16.49 -9.62 8.80
N PRO A 29 15.25 -10.10 9.06
CA PRO A 29 14.68 -11.21 8.30
C PRO A 29 14.13 -10.72 6.95
N VAL A 30 15.03 -10.52 5.98
CA VAL A 30 14.69 -10.18 4.60
C VAL A 30 14.73 -11.45 3.75
N PRO A 31 13.73 -11.72 2.88
CA PRO A 31 13.79 -12.85 1.94
C PRO A 31 14.99 -12.72 0.99
N ASP A 32 15.64 -13.84 0.73
CA ASP A 32 16.80 -13.87 -0.17
C ASP A 32 16.39 -13.51 -1.61
N GLY A 33 17.35 -13.07 -2.41
CA GLY A 33 17.08 -12.58 -3.74
C GLY A 33 18.30 -12.05 -4.48
N PHE A 34 18.03 -11.42 -5.60
CA PHE A 34 19.04 -10.79 -6.45
C PHE A 34 18.42 -9.67 -7.28
N VAL A 35 19.28 -8.77 -7.75
CA VAL A 35 18.90 -7.67 -8.63
C VAL A 35 19.42 -7.95 -10.02
N VAL A 36 18.59 -7.67 -11.02
CA VAL A 36 18.98 -7.64 -12.43
C VAL A 36 19.04 -6.18 -12.87
N THR A 37 20.23 -5.71 -13.24
CA THR A 37 20.46 -4.32 -13.68
C THR A 37 20.42 -4.17 -15.19
N ASP A 38 20.48 -5.27 -15.94
CA ASP A 38 20.34 -5.31 -17.40
C ASP A 38 19.41 -6.46 -17.82
N PRO A 39 18.18 -6.17 -18.30
CA PRO A 39 17.22 -7.20 -18.71
C PRO A 39 17.57 -7.87 -20.05
N ALA A 40 18.53 -7.35 -20.82
CA ALA A 40 19.00 -7.96 -22.08
C ALA A 40 20.05 -9.07 -21.86
N LEU A 41 20.31 -9.44 -20.61
CA LEU A 41 21.37 -10.39 -20.23
C LEU A 41 21.08 -11.84 -20.65
N ASP A 42 22.16 -12.59 -20.86
CA ASP A 42 22.24 -14.05 -20.72
C ASP A 42 21.41 -14.59 -19.53
N PRO A 43 20.48 -15.53 -19.76
CA PRO A 43 19.71 -16.20 -18.71
C PRO A 43 20.51 -17.06 -17.73
N ALA A 44 21.73 -17.48 -18.07
CA ALA A 44 22.47 -18.46 -17.27
C ALA A 44 22.74 -18.03 -15.81
N PRO A 45 23.17 -16.79 -15.51
CA PRO A 45 23.32 -16.32 -14.13
C PRO A 45 21.99 -16.27 -13.36
N ILE A 46 20.89 -15.97 -14.05
CA ILE A 46 19.55 -15.97 -13.44
C ILE A 46 19.17 -17.40 -13.05
N ALA A 47 19.40 -18.38 -13.93
CA ALA A 47 19.13 -19.78 -13.65
C ALA A 47 19.91 -20.32 -12.44
N GLU A 48 21.19 -19.94 -12.30
CA GLU A 48 22.02 -20.31 -11.15
C GLU A 48 21.43 -19.77 -9.83
N HIS A 49 21.02 -18.50 -9.82
CA HIS A 49 20.37 -17.90 -8.67
C HIS A 49 19.03 -18.56 -8.32
N LEU A 50 18.18 -18.85 -9.32
CA LEU A 50 16.91 -19.55 -9.09
C LEU A 50 17.11 -20.97 -8.55
N HIS A 51 18.19 -21.66 -8.94
CA HIS A 51 18.51 -22.96 -8.39
C HIS A 51 18.80 -22.89 -6.88
N ARG A 52 19.46 -21.82 -6.41
CA ARG A 52 19.68 -21.58 -4.98
C ARG A 52 18.38 -21.34 -4.20
N LEU A 53 17.38 -20.75 -4.85
CA LEU A 53 16.02 -20.61 -4.31
C LEU A 53 15.21 -21.92 -4.36
N ARG A 54 15.80 -23.02 -4.83
CA ARG A 54 15.23 -24.39 -4.84
C ARG A 54 13.85 -24.49 -5.50
N GLY A 55 13.62 -23.71 -6.56
CA GLY A 55 12.36 -23.73 -7.30
C GLY A 55 11.17 -23.11 -6.55
N ARG A 56 11.42 -22.39 -5.45
CA ARG A 56 10.39 -21.57 -4.80
C ARG A 56 9.92 -20.47 -5.74
N ALA A 57 8.66 -20.07 -5.58
CA ALA A 57 8.11 -18.94 -6.31
C ALA A 57 8.81 -17.64 -5.89
N VAL A 58 8.89 -16.69 -6.82
CA VAL A 58 9.53 -15.40 -6.58
C VAL A 58 8.57 -14.23 -6.79
N ALA A 59 8.86 -13.13 -6.09
CA ALA A 59 8.34 -11.80 -6.38
C ALA A 59 9.35 -11.05 -7.24
N VAL A 60 8.90 -10.53 -8.39
CA VAL A 60 9.71 -9.72 -9.32
C VAL A 60 9.16 -8.30 -9.27
N ARG A 61 10.01 -7.34 -8.93
CA ARG A 61 9.62 -5.96 -8.60
C ARG A 61 10.57 -4.99 -9.28
N SER A 62 10.03 -3.95 -9.92
CA SER A 62 10.87 -2.82 -10.29
C SER A 62 11.49 -2.19 -9.04
N SER A 63 12.72 -1.69 -9.18
CA SER A 63 13.48 -1.01 -8.14
C SER A 63 14.15 0.22 -8.76
N GLY A 64 13.37 1.23 -9.10
CA GLY A 64 13.86 2.44 -9.78
C GLY A 64 14.81 3.27 -8.90
N LEU A 65 15.64 4.12 -9.52
CA LEU A 65 16.56 5.02 -8.78
C LEU A 65 15.85 6.25 -8.20
N THR A 66 14.71 6.62 -8.78
CA THR A 66 13.82 7.69 -8.30
C THR A 66 12.71 7.20 -7.38
N GLU A 67 12.57 5.88 -7.25
CA GLU A 67 11.58 5.21 -6.43
C GLU A 67 11.96 5.35 -4.94
N ASP A 68 11.01 5.72 -4.08
CA ASP A 68 11.25 5.83 -2.63
C ASP A 68 12.20 6.97 -2.19
N SER A 69 12.22 8.09 -2.92
CA SER A 69 12.86 9.34 -2.46
C SER A 69 12.01 10.06 -1.40
N ALA A 70 12.65 10.89 -0.58
CA ALA A 70 11.96 11.70 0.43
C ALA A 70 10.92 12.69 -0.16
N THR A 71 10.94 12.90 -1.47
CA THR A 71 10.13 13.90 -2.18
C THR A 71 9.04 13.32 -3.08
N ALA A 72 8.97 11.99 -3.30
CA ALA A 72 7.96 11.40 -4.18
C ALA A 72 7.55 9.96 -3.76
N SER A 73 6.32 9.82 -3.26
CA SER A 73 5.67 8.54 -3.02
C SER A 73 5.08 7.98 -4.32
N HIS A 74 5.87 7.23 -5.08
CA HIS A 74 5.44 6.57 -6.33
C HIS A 74 4.51 5.38 -6.07
N ALA A 75 3.49 5.53 -5.23
CA ALA A 75 2.60 4.45 -4.84
C ALA A 75 1.87 3.86 -6.05
N GLY A 76 2.12 2.56 -6.30
CA GLY A 76 1.42 1.76 -7.30
C GLY A 76 1.78 2.07 -8.76
N GLN A 77 2.88 2.76 -9.05
CA GLN A 77 3.22 3.11 -10.44
C GLN A 77 4.10 2.09 -11.15
N LEU A 78 4.84 1.30 -10.39
CA LEU A 78 5.76 0.30 -10.92
C LEU A 78 5.19 -1.11 -10.77
N SER A 79 5.51 -1.95 -11.75
CA SER A 79 4.94 -3.30 -11.86
C SER A 79 5.59 -4.26 -10.87
N THR A 80 4.74 -5.04 -10.20
CA THR A 80 5.14 -6.21 -9.40
C THR A 80 4.47 -7.45 -9.98
N VAL A 81 5.24 -8.51 -10.17
CA VAL A 81 4.74 -9.84 -10.52
C VAL A 81 5.02 -10.76 -9.34
N LEU A 82 3.97 -11.32 -8.74
CA LEU A 82 4.09 -12.27 -7.65
C LEU A 82 3.84 -13.69 -8.15
N GLY A 83 4.64 -14.64 -7.67
CA GLY A 83 4.36 -16.07 -7.87
C GLY A 83 5.05 -16.70 -9.07
N ALA A 84 5.95 -15.99 -9.75
CA ALA A 84 6.68 -16.54 -10.90
C ALA A 84 7.53 -17.74 -10.49
N ARG A 85 7.52 -18.81 -11.30
CA ARG A 85 8.27 -20.06 -11.06
C ARG A 85 9.09 -20.46 -12.29
N GLY A 86 10.31 -20.91 -12.03
CA GLY A 86 11.23 -21.33 -13.08
C GLY A 86 11.76 -20.18 -13.93
N LEU A 87 12.70 -20.49 -14.82
CA LEU A 87 13.44 -19.48 -15.57
C LEU A 87 12.54 -18.68 -16.52
N ASP A 88 11.64 -19.36 -17.25
CA ASP A 88 10.84 -18.72 -18.30
C ASP A 88 9.86 -17.68 -17.75
N GLU A 89 9.13 -18.00 -16.68
CA GLU A 89 8.21 -17.05 -16.03
C GLU A 89 8.97 -15.88 -15.41
N VAL A 90 10.13 -16.14 -14.80
CA VAL A 90 10.98 -15.08 -14.23
C VAL A 90 11.52 -14.16 -15.31
N LEU A 91 11.98 -14.67 -16.44
CA LEU A 91 12.41 -13.85 -17.58
C LEU A 91 11.26 -13.01 -18.15
N ALA A 92 10.05 -13.56 -18.23
CA ALA A 92 8.87 -12.82 -18.65
C ALA A 92 8.52 -11.68 -17.67
N ALA A 93 8.55 -11.98 -16.36
CA ALA A 93 8.31 -11.00 -15.30
C ALA A 93 9.39 -9.89 -15.28
N LEU A 94 10.67 -10.25 -15.46
CA LEU A 94 11.78 -9.30 -15.56
C LEU A 94 11.56 -8.31 -16.70
N ARG A 95 11.21 -8.80 -17.91
CA ARG A 95 10.90 -7.93 -19.06
C ARG A 95 9.73 -6.99 -18.76
N HIS A 96 8.65 -7.52 -18.18
CA HIS A 96 7.48 -6.73 -17.81
C HIS A 96 7.82 -5.60 -16.82
N CYS A 97 8.53 -5.93 -15.73
CA CYS A 97 8.93 -4.97 -14.72
C CYS A 97 9.94 -3.94 -15.23
N ALA A 98 10.92 -4.35 -16.06
CA ALA A 98 11.93 -3.46 -16.59
C ALA A 98 11.36 -2.37 -17.53
N THR A 99 10.28 -2.68 -18.26
CA THR A 99 9.59 -1.72 -19.14
C THR A 99 8.53 -0.89 -18.43
N SER A 100 8.25 -1.15 -17.16
CA SER A 100 7.22 -0.43 -16.40
C SER A 100 7.41 1.10 -16.33
N PRO A 101 8.65 1.66 -16.30
CA PRO A 101 8.88 3.11 -16.35
C PRO A 101 8.46 3.81 -17.67
N ASP A 102 8.28 3.05 -18.76
CA ASP A 102 7.91 3.56 -20.10
C ASP A 102 6.41 3.41 -20.41
N THR A 103 5.61 2.97 -19.42
CA THR A 103 4.15 3.00 -19.57
C THR A 103 3.65 4.45 -19.60
N ASP A 104 2.61 4.75 -20.39
CA ASP A 104 2.00 6.09 -20.47
C ASP A 104 1.65 6.66 -19.07
N ARG A 105 1.36 5.76 -18.12
CA ARG A 105 1.10 6.02 -16.71
C ARG A 105 2.33 6.55 -15.95
N ALA A 106 3.48 5.89 -16.08
CA ALA A 106 4.72 6.33 -15.45
C ALA A 106 5.24 7.62 -16.09
N ARG A 107 5.07 7.78 -17.41
CA ARG A 107 5.41 9.00 -18.15
C ARG A 107 4.59 10.20 -17.66
N GLY A 108 3.28 10.04 -17.52
CA GLY A 108 2.38 11.11 -17.05
C GLY A 108 2.70 11.63 -15.65
N TYR A 109 3.09 10.75 -14.72
CA TYR A 109 3.49 11.16 -13.37
C TYR A 109 4.87 11.86 -13.34
N ARG A 110 5.85 11.34 -14.08
CA ARG A 110 7.18 11.97 -14.20
C ARG A 110 7.11 13.37 -14.82
N THR A 111 6.30 13.54 -15.86
CA THR A 111 6.02 14.86 -16.43
C THR A 111 5.40 15.82 -15.40
N HIS A 112 4.55 15.32 -14.50
CA HIS A 112 3.94 16.16 -13.47
C HIS A 112 4.94 16.62 -12.39
N LEU A 113 5.93 15.79 -12.06
CA LEU A 113 6.95 16.08 -11.04
C LEU A 113 8.27 16.63 -11.60
N ASN A 114 8.39 16.84 -12.92
CA ASN A 114 9.62 17.25 -13.60
C ASN A 114 10.81 16.31 -13.30
N LEU A 115 10.58 15.00 -13.32
CA LEU A 115 11.63 13.98 -13.10
C LEU A 115 12.28 13.57 -14.43
N ASP A 116 13.58 13.23 -14.41
CA ASP A 116 14.36 12.80 -15.57
C ASP A 116 13.84 11.50 -16.21
N ASP A 117 14.18 11.28 -17.49
CA ASP A 117 13.73 10.14 -18.28
C ASP A 117 14.61 8.89 -18.02
N GLU A 118 14.17 8.02 -17.13
CA GLU A 118 14.82 6.74 -16.84
C GLU A 118 14.22 5.66 -17.78
N THR A 119 15.00 5.19 -18.77
CA THR A 119 14.51 4.30 -19.84
C THR A 119 14.44 2.82 -19.43
N THR A 120 15.20 2.41 -18.40
CA THR A 120 15.16 1.05 -17.81
C THR A 120 15.48 1.12 -16.32
N ALA A 121 14.75 0.36 -15.51
CA ALA A 121 14.97 0.28 -14.07
C ALA A 121 15.58 -1.07 -13.67
N PRO A 122 16.48 -1.11 -12.66
CA PRO A 122 16.87 -2.35 -12.01
C PRO A 122 15.65 -3.12 -11.53
N VAL A 123 15.66 -4.44 -11.66
CA VAL A 123 14.56 -5.31 -11.24
C VAL A 123 15.03 -6.23 -10.13
N LEU A 124 14.35 -6.16 -8.99
CA LEU A 124 14.58 -7.00 -7.82
C LEU A 124 13.77 -8.29 -7.94
N VAL A 125 14.43 -9.43 -7.78
CA VAL A 125 13.83 -10.76 -7.68
C VAL A 125 14.07 -11.29 -6.26
N GLN A 126 13.00 -11.60 -5.53
CA GLN A 126 13.08 -12.13 -4.17
C GLN A 126 12.25 -13.40 -4.02
N GLU A 127 12.65 -14.28 -3.11
CA GLU A 127 11.79 -15.36 -2.63
C GLU A 127 10.42 -14.82 -2.21
N LEU A 128 9.34 -15.39 -2.77
CA LEU A 128 7.99 -15.05 -2.35
C LEU A 128 7.68 -15.78 -1.04
N ILE A 129 7.37 -15.01 0.00
CA ILE A 129 6.86 -15.56 1.25
C ILE A 129 5.37 -15.84 1.09
N GLU A 130 4.99 -17.13 1.08
CA GLU A 130 3.61 -17.59 1.10
C GLU A 130 2.97 -17.29 2.47
N ALA A 131 2.62 -16.03 2.68
CA ALA A 131 2.26 -15.48 3.98
C ALA A 131 0.92 -16.01 4.51
N ASP A 132 0.87 -16.28 5.82
CA ASP A 132 -0.38 -16.51 6.54
C ASP A 132 -1.09 -15.16 6.79
N HIS A 133 -0.29 -14.15 7.14
CA HIS A 133 -0.68 -12.77 7.35
C HIS A 133 0.35 -11.84 6.74
N ALA A 134 -0.09 -10.73 6.17
CA ALA A 134 0.82 -9.71 5.68
C ALA A 134 0.18 -8.33 5.79
N GLY A 135 1.01 -7.31 5.64
CA GLY A 135 0.52 -5.95 5.59
C GLY A 135 1.65 -4.95 5.68
N VAL A 136 1.33 -3.81 6.28
CA VAL A 136 2.20 -2.64 6.29
C VAL A 136 2.33 -2.07 7.70
N LEU A 137 3.49 -1.55 8.05
CA LEU A 137 3.80 -0.95 9.33
C LEU A 137 4.42 0.44 9.11
N PHE A 138 3.85 1.45 9.75
CA PHE A 138 4.45 2.77 9.88
C PHE A 138 5.05 2.90 11.26
N THR A 139 6.33 3.24 11.35
CA THR A 139 7.00 3.45 12.65
C THR A 139 6.59 4.76 13.33
N ARG A 140 5.87 5.63 12.61
CA ARG A 140 5.25 6.88 13.06
C ARG A 140 3.88 7.01 12.42
N ASP A 141 2.88 7.55 13.10
CA ASP A 141 1.53 7.65 12.54
C ASP A 141 1.53 8.65 11.36
N PRO A 142 1.24 8.20 10.13
CA PRO A 142 1.32 9.05 8.94
C PRO A 142 0.17 10.07 8.86
N ARG A 143 -0.86 9.95 9.70
CA ARG A 143 -2.01 10.88 9.76
C ARG A 143 -1.72 12.04 10.69
N THR A 144 -1.24 11.71 11.89
CA THR A 144 -1.11 12.65 13.00
C THR A 144 0.32 13.14 13.20
N GLY A 145 1.31 12.44 12.64
CA GLY A 145 2.73 12.68 12.88
C GLY A 145 3.21 12.24 14.27
N THR A 146 2.33 11.67 15.11
CA THR A 146 2.71 11.19 16.45
C THR A 146 3.63 9.97 16.35
N ASP A 147 4.52 9.77 17.32
CA ASP A 147 5.45 8.64 17.36
C ASP A 147 4.77 7.27 17.60
N SER A 148 3.45 7.18 17.44
CA SER A 148 2.72 5.91 17.48
C SER A 148 3.07 5.05 16.27
N THR A 149 3.24 3.74 16.49
CA THR A 149 3.39 2.77 15.40
C THR A 149 2.01 2.35 14.90
N VAL A 150 1.78 2.38 13.59
CA VAL A 150 0.51 1.96 12.96
C VAL A 150 0.77 0.71 12.13
N ILE A 151 0.02 -0.37 12.39
CA ILE A 151 0.14 -1.64 11.70
C ILE A 151 -1.19 -1.95 11.02
N ASN A 152 -1.16 -2.16 9.70
CA ASN A 152 -2.26 -2.72 8.94
C ASN A 152 -1.97 -4.19 8.63
N ALA A 153 -2.93 -5.07 8.85
CA ALA A 153 -2.76 -6.50 8.66
C ALA A 153 -3.99 -7.16 8.00
N SER A 154 -3.75 -8.10 7.10
CA SER A 154 -4.80 -8.96 6.53
C SER A 154 -4.28 -10.40 6.36
N TRP A 155 -5.19 -11.31 6.01
CA TRP A 155 -4.87 -12.70 5.69
C TRP A 155 -4.22 -12.83 4.30
N GLY A 156 -3.30 -13.78 4.16
CA GLY A 156 -2.62 -14.08 2.89
C GLY A 156 -1.54 -13.05 2.53
N LEU A 157 -1.26 -12.92 1.24
CA LEU A 157 -0.26 -12.03 0.67
C LEU A 157 -0.61 -10.54 0.83
N GLY A 158 0.41 -9.72 1.07
CA GLY A 158 0.28 -8.30 1.40
C GLY A 158 -0.27 -7.41 0.29
N GLU A 159 -0.26 -7.89 -0.96
CA GLU A 159 -0.81 -7.18 -2.14
C GLU A 159 -2.24 -6.70 -1.90
N SER A 160 -3.06 -7.47 -1.18
CA SER A 160 -4.45 -7.08 -0.89
C SER A 160 -4.53 -5.82 -0.02
N VAL A 161 -3.57 -5.61 0.89
CA VAL A 161 -3.49 -4.44 1.76
C VAL A 161 -2.94 -3.24 0.98
N VAL A 162 -1.85 -3.45 0.25
CA VAL A 162 -1.15 -2.40 -0.52
C VAL A 162 -2.05 -1.84 -1.63
N SER A 163 -2.72 -2.71 -2.39
CA SER A 163 -3.68 -2.30 -3.42
C SER A 163 -4.98 -1.70 -2.86
N GLY A 164 -5.23 -1.83 -1.54
CA GLY A 164 -6.50 -1.44 -0.94
C GLY A 164 -7.67 -2.38 -1.29
N ALA A 165 -7.41 -3.56 -1.83
CA ALA A 165 -8.45 -4.52 -2.20
C ALA A 165 -9.23 -5.10 -1.01
N VAL A 166 -8.75 -4.88 0.22
CA VAL A 166 -9.41 -5.28 1.48
C VAL A 166 -9.39 -4.15 2.50
N VAL A 167 -10.29 -4.23 3.48
CA VAL A 167 -10.23 -3.44 4.71
C VAL A 167 -9.46 -4.25 5.76
N PRO A 168 -8.19 -3.90 6.06
CA PRO A 168 -7.34 -4.65 6.98
C PRO A 168 -7.70 -4.37 8.45
N ASP A 169 -7.19 -5.18 9.36
CA ASP A 169 -7.09 -4.80 10.78
C ASP A 169 -6.10 -3.65 10.94
N GLU A 170 -6.40 -2.70 11.82
CA GLU A 170 -5.50 -1.62 12.22
C GLU A 170 -5.13 -1.76 13.70
N PHE A 171 -3.83 -1.68 13.99
CA PHE A 171 -3.28 -1.62 15.34
C PHE A 171 -2.50 -0.32 15.48
N VAL A 172 -2.89 0.53 16.42
CA VAL A 172 -2.16 1.75 16.76
C VAL A 172 -1.51 1.55 18.12
N VAL A 173 -0.18 1.57 18.15
CA VAL A 173 0.63 1.33 19.34
C VAL A 173 1.29 2.63 19.78
N SER A 174 0.88 3.17 20.92
CA SER A 174 1.48 4.38 21.50
C SER A 174 2.94 4.12 21.86
N ALA A 175 3.86 4.99 21.40
CA ALA A 175 5.26 4.89 21.80
C ALA A 175 5.48 5.23 23.29
N GLU A 176 4.66 6.12 23.85
CA GLU A 176 4.77 6.58 25.25
C GLU A 176 4.26 5.51 26.23
N THR A 177 3.05 4.98 25.99
CA THR A 177 2.37 4.10 26.95
C THR A 177 2.46 2.62 26.59
N GLY A 178 2.80 2.29 25.34
CA GLY A 178 2.70 0.93 24.81
C GLY A 178 1.26 0.44 24.63
N ALA A 179 0.25 1.28 24.89
CA ALA A 179 -1.15 0.92 24.72
C ALA A 179 -1.45 0.62 23.25
N VAL A 180 -2.25 -0.44 23.02
CA VAL A 180 -2.63 -0.90 21.68
C VAL A 180 -4.12 -0.65 21.48
N HIS A 181 -4.45 0.29 20.60
CA HIS A 181 -5.80 0.44 20.08
C HIS A 181 -5.98 -0.46 18.85
N VAL A 182 -7.07 -1.22 18.78
CA VAL A 182 -7.32 -2.17 17.69
C VAL A 182 -8.67 -1.89 17.02
N THR A 183 -8.63 -1.71 15.71
CA THR A 183 -9.80 -1.66 14.83
C THR A 183 -9.79 -2.91 13.98
N VAL A 184 -10.81 -3.76 14.10
CA VAL A 184 -10.90 -5.01 13.33
C VAL A 184 -11.54 -4.71 11.97
N GLY A 185 -10.81 -4.97 10.89
CA GLY A 185 -11.28 -4.83 9.52
C GLY A 185 -12.10 -6.03 9.07
N THR A 186 -12.86 -5.87 7.98
CA THR A 186 -13.74 -6.92 7.46
C THR A 186 -13.00 -8.07 6.79
N LYS A 187 -11.79 -7.81 6.25
CA LYS A 187 -10.89 -8.80 5.62
C LYS A 187 -11.64 -9.83 4.75
N GLN A 188 -12.56 -9.36 3.91
CA GLN A 188 -13.54 -10.22 3.22
C GLN A 188 -12.88 -11.26 2.29
N THR A 189 -11.71 -10.94 1.76
CA THR A 189 -10.96 -11.81 0.85
C THR A 189 -9.50 -11.90 1.26
N ARG A 190 -8.84 -12.99 0.85
CA ARG A 190 -7.41 -13.21 0.96
C ARG A 190 -6.83 -13.56 -0.40
N LEU A 191 -5.55 -13.29 -0.59
CA LEU A 191 -4.80 -13.65 -1.79
C LEU A 191 -3.72 -14.66 -1.40
N ASP A 192 -3.70 -15.81 -2.06
CA ASP A 192 -2.73 -16.87 -1.78
C ASP A 192 -2.12 -17.37 -3.08
N LEU A 193 -0.89 -17.89 -3.03
CA LEU A 193 -0.31 -18.65 -4.14
C LEU A 193 -0.91 -20.06 -4.14
N GLN A 194 -1.42 -20.49 -5.30
CA GLN A 194 -1.87 -21.86 -5.55
C GLN A 194 -1.10 -22.44 -6.75
N GLU A 195 -1.35 -23.70 -7.10
CA GLU A 195 -0.66 -24.38 -8.22
C GLU A 195 -0.81 -23.62 -9.56
N GLN A 196 -1.97 -23.03 -9.81
CA GLN A 196 -2.28 -22.26 -11.03
C GLN A 196 -1.92 -20.76 -10.91
N GLY A 197 -1.14 -20.38 -9.90
CA GLY A 197 -0.78 -18.99 -9.61
C GLY A 197 -1.61 -18.36 -8.50
N LEU A 198 -1.66 -17.03 -8.49
CA LEU A 198 -2.32 -16.27 -7.43
C LEU A 198 -3.84 -16.45 -7.51
N ARG A 199 -4.46 -16.75 -6.36
CA ARG A 199 -5.90 -16.89 -6.27
C ARG A 199 -6.46 -16.06 -5.14
N ARG A 200 -7.40 -15.18 -5.48
CA ARG A 200 -8.21 -14.46 -4.50
C ARG A 200 -9.39 -15.33 -4.08
N THR A 201 -9.54 -15.56 -2.78
CA THR A 201 -10.64 -16.35 -2.22
C THR A 201 -11.33 -15.61 -1.08
N PRO A 202 -12.62 -15.86 -0.81
CA PRO A 202 -13.28 -15.35 0.38
C PRO A 202 -12.61 -15.90 1.65
N VAL A 203 -12.39 -15.03 2.63
CA VAL A 203 -11.99 -15.48 3.98
C VAL A 203 -13.19 -16.16 4.63
N ALA A 204 -12.96 -17.23 5.40
CA ALA A 204 -14.03 -17.92 6.13
C ALA A 204 -14.71 -16.95 7.11
N GLU A 205 -16.03 -17.03 7.27
CA GLU A 205 -16.78 -16.09 8.12
C GLU A 205 -16.27 -15.94 9.55
N PRO A 206 -15.84 -17.01 10.26
CA PRO A 206 -15.25 -16.89 11.59
C PRO A 206 -13.98 -16.01 11.63
N ASP A 207 -13.26 -15.92 10.52
CA ASP A 207 -11.97 -15.24 10.41
C ASP A 207 -12.06 -13.79 9.91
N ARG A 208 -13.19 -13.39 9.32
CA ARG A 208 -13.40 -12.04 8.79
C ARG A 208 -13.38 -10.96 9.87
N ASN A 209 -14.08 -11.23 10.98
CA ASN A 209 -14.34 -10.26 12.05
C ASN A 209 -13.47 -10.49 13.31
N ARG A 210 -12.38 -11.26 13.19
CA ARG A 210 -11.37 -11.40 14.23
C ARG A 210 -10.06 -10.78 13.80
N ARG A 211 -9.18 -10.52 14.77
CA ARG A 211 -7.81 -10.07 14.51
C ARG A 211 -7.04 -11.17 13.76
N CYS A 212 -6.37 -10.83 12.67
CA CYS A 212 -5.55 -11.79 11.93
C CYS A 212 -4.18 -12.02 12.59
N VAL A 213 -3.66 -11.03 13.31
CA VAL A 213 -2.40 -11.15 14.06
C VAL A 213 -2.61 -11.12 15.57
N THR A 214 -1.74 -11.82 16.29
CA THR A 214 -1.79 -11.91 17.76
C THR A 214 -1.15 -10.69 18.42
N PRO A 215 -1.47 -10.40 19.70
CA PRO A 215 -0.78 -9.34 20.45
C PRO A 215 0.74 -9.51 20.53
N ASP A 216 1.24 -10.76 20.52
CA ASP A 216 2.67 -11.03 20.52
C ASP A 216 3.33 -10.66 19.18
N GLN A 217 2.69 -11.04 18.07
CA GLN A 217 3.12 -10.66 16.73
C GLN A 217 3.13 -9.13 16.57
N VAL A 218 2.12 -8.42 17.09
CA VAL A 218 2.10 -6.94 17.12
C VAL A 218 3.33 -6.39 17.84
N ARG A 219 3.68 -6.89 19.03
CA ARG A 219 4.86 -6.43 19.78
C ARG A 219 6.17 -6.70 19.02
N ARG A 220 6.28 -7.89 18.40
CA ARG A 220 7.45 -8.28 17.60
C ARG A 220 7.59 -7.40 16.35
N LEU A 221 6.48 -7.07 15.69
CA LEU A 221 6.45 -6.13 14.56
C LEU A 221 6.87 -4.71 14.98
N VAL A 222 6.36 -4.18 16.10
CA VAL A 222 6.79 -2.87 16.64
C VAL A 222 8.29 -2.85 16.92
N THR A 223 8.80 -3.90 17.57
CA THR A 223 10.23 -4.03 17.89
C THR A 223 11.09 -4.05 16.63
N LEU A 224 10.67 -4.85 15.63
CA LEU A 224 11.35 -4.92 14.34
C LEU A 224 11.30 -3.59 13.60
N GLY A 225 10.15 -2.92 13.60
CA GLY A 225 9.96 -1.62 12.94
C GLY A 225 10.87 -0.54 13.51
N ARG A 226 10.95 -0.44 14.85
CA ARG A 226 11.89 0.49 15.52
C ARG A 226 13.34 0.23 15.11
N ARG A 227 13.76 -1.04 15.13
CA ARG A 227 15.11 -1.43 14.73
C ARG A 227 15.41 -1.09 13.26
N CYS A 228 14.41 -1.17 12.37
CA CYS A 228 14.55 -0.71 10.99
C CYS A 228 14.69 0.81 10.90
N ALA A 229 13.86 1.56 11.62
CA ALA A 229 13.93 3.02 11.65
C ALA A 229 15.27 3.54 12.18
N ASP A 230 15.80 2.92 13.24
CA ASP A 230 17.10 3.25 13.80
C ASP A 230 18.23 3.00 12.79
N LEU A 231 18.19 1.86 12.09
CA LEU A 231 19.20 1.50 11.09
C LEU A 231 19.14 2.40 9.85
N LEU A 232 17.94 2.78 9.43
CA LEU A 232 17.68 3.58 8.23
C LEU A 232 17.65 5.10 8.52
N GLY A 233 17.85 5.51 9.77
CA GLY A 233 18.03 6.91 10.17
C GLY A 233 16.76 7.75 10.23
N GLY A 234 15.56 7.14 10.32
CA GLY A 234 14.32 7.89 10.41
C GLY A 234 13.05 7.04 10.28
N PRO A 235 11.86 7.64 10.37
CA PRO A 235 10.58 6.92 10.31
C PRO A 235 10.39 6.16 8.99
N GLN A 236 9.92 4.92 9.08
CA GLN A 236 9.79 3.99 7.97
C GLN A 236 8.35 3.52 7.75
N ASP A 237 8.01 3.36 6.48
CA ASP A 237 6.90 2.56 5.94
C ASP A 237 7.47 1.19 5.51
N LEU A 238 7.03 0.13 6.20
CA LEU A 238 7.55 -1.23 6.04
C LEU A 238 6.46 -2.17 5.54
N GLU A 239 6.73 -2.89 4.45
CA GLU A 239 5.91 -4.05 4.08
C GLU A 239 6.45 -5.31 4.76
N TRP A 240 5.56 -6.11 5.33
CA TRP A 240 5.94 -7.30 6.08
C TRP A 240 5.00 -8.48 5.81
N ALA A 241 5.52 -9.67 6.02
CA ALA A 241 4.77 -10.93 6.00
C ALA A 241 5.08 -11.76 7.24
N ILE A 242 4.11 -12.56 7.68
CA ILE A 242 4.26 -13.61 8.67
C ILE A 242 3.95 -14.94 7.99
N ARG A 243 4.88 -15.88 8.10
CA ARG A 243 4.68 -17.27 7.70
C ARG A 243 5.24 -18.17 8.79
N ASP A 244 4.44 -19.11 9.27
CA ASP A 244 4.83 -20.07 10.31
C ASP A 244 5.38 -19.35 11.56
N ASP A 245 4.69 -18.27 11.97
CA ASP A 245 5.04 -17.36 13.06
C ASP A 245 6.40 -16.62 12.92
N ARG A 246 7.04 -16.71 11.75
CA ARG A 246 8.24 -15.94 11.41
C ARG A 246 7.87 -14.69 10.62
N ILE A 247 8.35 -13.54 11.11
CA ILE A 247 8.20 -12.24 10.44
C ILE A 247 9.30 -12.09 9.37
N TRP A 248 8.91 -11.58 8.21
CA TRP A 248 9.77 -11.22 7.09
C TRP A 248 9.52 -9.76 6.68
N LEU A 249 10.60 -9.02 6.39
CA LEU A 249 10.57 -7.68 5.83
C LEU A 249 10.64 -7.75 4.31
N LEU A 250 9.61 -7.26 3.65
CA LEU A 250 9.46 -7.33 2.20
C LEU A 250 9.88 -6.03 1.51
N GLN A 251 9.75 -4.89 2.18
CA GLN A 251 10.14 -3.57 1.69
C GLN A 251 10.31 -2.61 2.88
N ALA A 252 11.15 -1.59 2.73
CA ALA A 252 11.23 -0.46 3.63
C ALA A 252 11.46 0.83 2.84
N ARG A 253 10.83 1.93 3.26
CA ARG A 253 11.05 3.26 2.70
C ARG A 253 10.74 4.36 3.72
N PRO A 254 11.28 5.59 3.56
CA PRO A 254 10.94 6.72 4.42
C PRO A 254 9.46 7.10 4.37
N ILE A 255 8.90 7.56 5.50
CA ILE A 255 7.57 8.18 5.52
C ILE A 255 7.69 9.62 5.01
N THR A 256 7.02 9.96 3.92
CA THR A 256 7.12 11.26 3.23
C THR A 256 5.96 12.22 3.52
N THR A 257 4.93 11.79 4.28
CA THR A 257 3.76 12.64 4.55
C THR A 257 4.08 13.67 5.62
N PRO A 258 3.89 14.98 5.36
CA PRO A 258 3.92 15.99 6.41
C PRO A 258 2.76 15.74 7.37
N GLY A 259 3.08 15.52 8.65
CA GLY A 259 2.06 15.41 9.70
C GLY A 259 1.34 16.75 9.85
N THR A 260 0.05 16.79 9.49
CA THR A 260 -0.79 17.96 9.76
C THR A 260 -1.58 17.71 11.05
N SER A 261 -1.45 18.67 11.97
CA SER A 261 -1.82 18.64 13.39
C SER A 261 -3.26 18.19 13.71
N ALA A 262 -3.39 17.62 14.91
CA ALA A 262 -4.56 16.98 15.49
C ALA A 262 -5.81 17.87 15.71
N ALA A 263 -6.96 17.25 15.42
CA ALA A 263 -8.27 17.23 16.09
C ALA A 263 -8.86 18.51 16.76
N THR A 264 -10.12 18.77 16.40
CA THR A 264 -11.18 19.18 17.34
C THR A 264 -12.43 18.36 17.02
N THR A 265 -12.85 17.53 17.97
CA THR A 265 -14.14 16.82 17.94
C THR A 265 -15.24 17.77 18.40
N GLY A 266 -16.08 18.24 17.47
CA GLY A 266 -17.39 18.80 17.79
C GLY A 266 -18.43 17.68 17.89
N PRO A 267 -19.48 17.82 18.73
CA PRO A 267 -20.53 16.81 18.83
C PRO A 267 -21.34 16.74 17.52
N ALA A 268 -21.65 15.53 17.07
CA ALA A 268 -22.52 15.29 15.91
C ALA A 268 -23.94 14.97 16.39
N ASP A 269 -24.90 15.82 16.02
CA ASP A 269 -26.32 15.73 16.41
C ASP A 269 -27.13 14.65 15.65
N ALA A 270 -26.49 13.79 14.84
CA ALA A 270 -27.17 12.69 14.15
C ALA A 270 -26.25 11.48 13.90
N PRO A 271 -26.77 10.24 13.96
CA PRO A 271 -26.00 9.06 13.65
C PRO A 271 -25.51 9.09 12.19
N PRO A 272 -24.26 8.65 11.94
CA PRO A 272 -23.68 8.68 10.60
C PRO A 272 -24.41 7.72 9.64
N LEU A 273 -24.60 8.15 8.39
CA LEU A 273 -25.13 7.32 7.31
C LEU A 273 -24.16 6.19 6.98
N ILE A 274 -22.87 6.51 6.93
CA ILE A 274 -21.77 5.60 6.63
C ILE A 274 -20.61 5.88 7.59
N THR A 275 -19.94 4.82 8.01
CA THR A 275 -18.67 4.88 8.74
C THR A 275 -17.61 4.14 7.94
N GLY A 276 -16.38 4.64 7.93
CA GLY A 276 -15.23 3.98 7.34
C GLY A 276 -13.94 4.39 8.03
N VAL A 277 -12.82 4.00 7.46
CA VAL A 277 -11.49 4.35 7.95
C VAL A 277 -11.19 5.82 7.60
N PRO A 278 -10.94 6.70 8.58
CA PRO A 278 -10.51 8.07 8.33
C PRO A 278 -9.13 8.06 7.69
N SER A 279 -9.04 8.49 6.44
CA SER A 279 -7.79 8.41 5.67
C SER A 279 -7.16 9.76 5.37
N SER A 280 -7.94 10.80 5.12
CA SER A 280 -7.45 12.16 4.95
C SER A 280 -8.32 13.12 5.77
N PRO A 281 -7.73 13.94 6.66
CA PRO A 281 -8.48 14.76 7.60
C PRO A 281 -9.24 15.90 6.92
N GLY A 282 -10.16 16.51 7.66
CA GLY A 282 -10.97 17.65 7.20
C GLY A 282 -12.43 17.28 6.99
N ARG A 283 -13.24 18.29 6.63
CA ARG A 283 -14.68 18.15 6.44
C ARG A 283 -15.15 18.89 5.21
N ALA A 284 -15.93 18.25 4.35
CA ALA A 284 -16.49 18.85 3.15
C ALA A 284 -17.91 18.35 2.89
N SER A 285 -18.70 19.15 2.17
CA SER A 285 -20.07 18.81 1.79
C SER A 285 -20.29 19.05 0.30
N GLY A 286 -21.06 18.19 -0.33
CA GLY A 286 -21.37 18.25 -1.75
C GLY A 286 -22.36 17.16 -2.16
N PRO A 287 -22.86 17.17 -3.39
CA PRO A 287 -23.65 16.08 -3.93
C PRO A 287 -22.77 14.82 -4.03
N ALA A 288 -23.29 13.68 -3.59
CA ALA A 288 -22.65 12.38 -3.79
C ALA A 288 -22.66 12.04 -5.28
N ARG A 289 -21.49 11.76 -5.86
CA ARG A 289 -21.35 11.28 -7.23
C ARG A 289 -20.85 9.84 -7.21
N LEU A 290 -21.72 8.88 -7.50
CA LEU A 290 -21.40 7.45 -7.48
C LEU A 290 -20.83 7.02 -8.85
N LEU A 291 -19.52 6.74 -8.88
CA LEU A 291 -18.81 6.29 -10.08
C LEU A 291 -18.41 4.82 -9.95
N HIS A 292 -18.68 4.04 -10.99
CA HIS A 292 -18.38 2.61 -11.07
C HIS A 292 -17.18 2.31 -11.97
N SER A 293 -16.97 3.11 -13.02
CA SER A 293 -15.87 2.93 -13.97
C SER A 293 -15.33 4.26 -14.50
N VAL A 294 -14.30 4.16 -15.35
CA VAL A 294 -13.74 5.30 -16.10
C VAL A 294 -14.76 6.00 -17.00
N ASP A 295 -15.80 5.27 -17.45
CA ASP A 295 -16.86 5.83 -18.31
C ASP A 295 -17.72 6.85 -17.57
N ASP A 296 -17.76 6.76 -16.24
CA ASP A 296 -18.50 7.68 -15.39
C ASP A 296 -17.75 8.99 -15.12
N PHE A 297 -16.46 9.10 -15.49
CA PHE A 297 -15.60 10.22 -15.08
C PHE A 297 -16.15 11.59 -15.49
N ALA A 298 -16.77 11.68 -16.67
CA ALA A 298 -17.38 12.91 -17.17
C ALA A 298 -18.56 13.40 -16.31
N ARG A 299 -19.13 12.53 -15.47
CA ARG A 299 -20.22 12.91 -14.57
C ARG A 299 -19.69 13.79 -13.43
N LEU A 300 -18.49 13.55 -12.90
CA LEU A 300 -17.98 14.29 -11.74
C LEU A 300 -17.76 15.79 -12.03
N GLN A 301 -18.29 16.64 -11.17
CA GLN A 301 -18.17 18.09 -11.23
C GLN A 301 -17.36 18.62 -10.04
N ARG A 302 -16.88 19.86 -10.19
CA ARG A 302 -16.15 20.54 -9.11
C ARG A 302 -17.08 20.75 -7.91
N GLY A 303 -16.64 20.29 -6.74
CA GLY A 303 -17.41 20.40 -5.49
C GLY A 303 -18.21 19.14 -5.14
N ASP A 304 -18.24 18.13 -6.01
CA ASP A 304 -18.91 16.86 -5.74
C ASP A 304 -18.13 16.02 -4.74
N ILE A 305 -18.82 15.09 -4.09
CA ILE A 305 -18.22 14.06 -3.27
C ILE A 305 -18.07 12.80 -4.12
N LEU A 306 -16.83 12.42 -4.42
CA LEU A 306 -16.54 11.21 -5.20
C LEU A 306 -16.83 9.97 -4.35
N VAL A 307 -17.80 9.16 -4.76
CA VAL A 307 -18.13 7.87 -4.13
C VAL A 307 -17.85 6.75 -5.12
N CYS A 308 -17.03 5.77 -4.74
CA CYS A 308 -16.73 4.61 -5.60
C CYS A 308 -16.37 3.37 -4.77
N ARG A 309 -16.17 2.23 -5.42
CA ARG A 309 -15.76 1.00 -4.72
C ARG A 309 -14.28 1.02 -4.33
N THR A 310 -13.43 1.38 -5.29
CA THR A 310 -11.97 1.54 -5.15
C THR A 310 -11.52 2.56 -6.19
N THR A 311 -10.34 3.13 -5.99
CA THR A 311 -9.68 3.96 -7.01
C THR A 311 -8.37 3.32 -7.45
N ASP A 312 -7.94 3.68 -8.65
CA ASP A 312 -6.61 3.43 -9.19
C ASP A 312 -6.06 4.73 -9.81
N PRO A 313 -4.79 4.80 -10.25
CA PRO A 313 -4.20 6.03 -10.76
C PRO A 313 -4.90 6.70 -11.95
N ALA A 314 -5.74 6.00 -12.72
CA ALA A 314 -6.55 6.65 -13.75
C ALA A 314 -7.53 7.68 -13.15
N TRP A 315 -7.89 7.52 -11.87
CA TRP A 315 -8.84 8.37 -11.15
C TRP A 315 -8.20 9.65 -10.61
N THR A 316 -6.87 9.76 -10.56
CA THR A 316 -6.15 10.90 -9.96
C THR A 316 -6.62 12.27 -10.48
N PRO A 317 -6.91 12.48 -11.78
CA PRO A 317 -7.42 13.76 -12.26
C PRO A 317 -8.72 14.21 -11.60
N LEU A 318 -9.56 13.28 -11.13
CA LEU A 318 -10.83 13.55 -10.48
C LEU A 318 -10.68 14.17 -9.09
N PHE A 319 -9.56 13.92 -8.39
CA PHE A 319 -9.30 14.44 -7.05
C PHE A 319 -9.16 15.96 -7.04
N ARG A 320 -8.86 16.58 -8.19
CA ARG A 320 -8.86 18.04 -8.38
C ARG A 320 -10.26 18.65 -8.43
N LEU A 321 -11.26 17.85 -8.75
CA LEU A 321 -12.66 18.27 -8.84
C LEU A 321 -13.41 17.97 -7.55
N ALA A 322 -13.12 16.81 -6.94
CA ALA A 322 -13.81 16.34 -5.76
C ALA A 322 -13.58 17.26 -4.54
N ALA A 323 -14.65 17.52 -3.79
CA ALA A 323 -14.58 18.16 -2.48
C ALA A 323 -14.18 17.17 -1.37
N ALA A 324 -14.50 15.88 -1.53
CA ALA A 324 -14.04 14.78 -0.68
C ALA A 324 -14.19 13.43 -1.41
N VAL A 325 -13.59 12.39 -0.86
CA VAL A 325 -13.60 11.03 -1.43
C VAL A 325 -14.13 10.02 -0.42
N VAL A 326 -15.01 9.12 -0.88
CA VAL A 326 -15.53 7.98 -0.12
C VAL A 326 -15.31 6.71 -0.95
N THR A 327 -14.61 5.73 -0.40
CA THR A 327 -14.42 4.42 -1.07
C THR A 327 -14.91 3.26 -0.21
N GLU A 328 -15.55 2.26 -0.82
CA GLU A 328 -16.05 1.08 -0.09
C GLU A 328 -14.94 0.17 0.44
N THR A 329 -13.83 0.11 -0.28
CA THR A 329 -12.65 -0.70 0.06
C THR A 329 -11.45 0.19 0.31
N GLY A 330 -10.33 -0.38 0.75
CA GLY A 330 -9.11 0.34 1.06
C GLY A 330 -8.89 0.54 2.55
N GLY A 331 -7.61 0.60 2.92
CA GLY A 331 -7.15 1.09 4.20
C GLY A 331 -6.41 2.41 4.04
N ILE A 332 -5.73 2.85 5.09
CA ILE A 332 -4.96 4.10 5.19
C ILE A 332 -3.91 4.31 4.08
N LEU A 333 -3.57 3.26 3.33
CA LEU A 333 -2.58 3.22 2.24
C LEU A 333 -3.14 3.01 0.85
N SER A 334 -4.47 2.88 0.75
CA SER A 334 -5.09 2.79 -0.56
C SER A 334 -4.72 4.00 -1.39
N HIS A 335 -4.74 3.82 -2.71
CA HIS A 335 -4.54 4.90 -3.67
C HIS A 335 -5.38 6.14 -3.32
N ALA A 336 -6.66 5.95 -2.99
CA ALA A 336 -7.54 7.02 -2.53
C ALA A 336 -7.01 7.78 -1.31
N SER A 337 -6.44 7.09 -0.33
CA SER A 337 -5.91 7.70 0.90
C SER A 337 -4.69 8.56 0.65
N ILE A 338 -3.75 8.06 -0.16
CA ILE A 338 -2.50 8.76 -0.47
C ILE A 338 -2.81 10.00 -1.29
N VAL A 339 -3.53 9.84 -2.39
CA VAL A 339 -3.86 10.94 -3.31
C VAL A 339 -4.73 11.99 -2.62
N ALA A 340 -5.71 11.61 -1.80
CA ALA A 340 -6.52 12.59 -1.08
C ALA A 340 -5.69 13.49 -0.14
N ARG A 341 -4.66 12.96 0.52
CA ARG A 341 -3.75 13.75 1.36
C ARG A 341 -2.90 14.71 0.53
N GLU A 342 -2.38 14.25 -0.61
CA GLU A 342 -1.61 15.08 -1.54
C GLU A 342 -2.44 16.26 -2.06
N PHE A 343 -3.73 16.03 -2.36
CA PHE A 343 -4.67 17.08 -2.78
C PHE A 343 -5.29 17.86 -1.61
N GLY A 344 -5.01 17.49 -0.36
CA GLY A 344 -5.54 18.16 0.83
C GLY A 344 -7.06 18.09 0.97
N ILE A 345 -7.72 17.06 0.41
CA ILE A 345 -9.17 16.87 0.51
C ILE A 345 -9.53 15.78 1.53
N PRO A 346 -10.68 15.90 2.23
CA PRO A 346 -11.12 14.87 3.16
C PRO A 346 -11.39 13.54 2.47
N ALA A 347 -11.04 12.43 3.14
CA ALA A 347 -11.31 11.11 2.61
C ALA A 347 -11.64 10.08 3.68
N ILE A 348 -12.57 9.18 3.30
CA ILE A 348 -12.95 8.00 4.06
C ILE A 348 -12.81 6.79 3.12
N VAL A 349 -12.14 5.75 3.59
CA VAL A 349 -11.94 4.51 2.83
C VAL A 349 -12.45 3.31 3.60
N GLY A 350 -12.63 2.16 2.96
CA GLY A 350 -13.21 0.99 3.64
C GLY A 350 -14.64 1.24 4.16
N ALA A 351 -15.34 2.21 3.57
CA ALA A 351 -16.70 2.60 3.90
C ALA A 351 -17.70 1.60 3.29
N GLY A 352 -17.62 0.35 3.74
CA GLY A 352 -18.38 -0.76 3.17
C GLY A 352 -19.86 -0.42 3.04
N THR A 353 -20.46 -0.76 1.90
CA THR A 353 -21.85 -0.45 1.50
C THR A 353 -22.13 1.01 1.08
N ALA A 354 -21.12 1.88 0.98
CA ALA A 354 -21.33 3.26 0.52
C ALA A 354 -22.05 3.35 -0.84
N MET A 355 -21.70 2.49 -1.80
CA MET A 355 -22.31 2.51 -3.14
C MET A 355 -23.75 1.98 -3.17
N THR A 356 -24.19 1.28 -2.11
CA THR A 356 -25.55 0.73 -2.02
C THR A 356 -26.46 1.53 -1.09
N ARG A 357 -25.89 2.25 -0.12
CA ARG A 357 -26.64 3.04 0.87
C ARG A 357 -26.71 4.53 0.55
N LEU A 358 -25.76 5.04 -0.24
CA LEU A 358 -25.81 6.40 -0.76
C LEU A 358 -26.53 6.42 -2.11
N SER A 359 -27.07 7.57 -2.48
CA SER A 359 -27.73 7.77 -3.75
C SER A 359 -27.08 8.94 -4.48
N ASP A 360 -27.00 8.83 -5.81
CA ASP A 360 -26.42 9.87 -6.65
C ASP A 360 -27.14 11.20 -6.44
N ASP A 361 -26.40 12.30 -6.62
CA ASP A 361 -26.81 13.70 -6.40
C ASP A 361 -27.29 14.05 -4.99
N THR A 362 -27.26 13.12 -4.04
CA THR A 362 -27.71 13.37 -2.66
C THR A 362 -26.67 14.21 -1.92
N PRO A 363 -27.04 15.35 -1.31
CA PRO A 363 -26.12 16.12 -0.49
C PRO A 363 -25.65 15.29 0.71
N ILE A 364 -24.34 15.13 0.83
CA ILE A 364 -23.69 14.47 1.96
C ILE A 364 -22.59 15.37 2.52
N THR A 365 -22.27 15.14 3.79
CA THR A 365 -21.11 15.73 4.46
C THR A 365 -20.16 14.60 4.83
N VAL A 366 -18.92 14.71 4.39
CA VAL A 366 -17.84 13.80 4.71
C VAL A 366 -16.96 14.44 5.76
N ASP A 367 -16.78 13.77 6.89
CA ASP A 367 -15.77 14.10 7.88
C ASP A 367 -14.68 13.02 7.83
N GLY A 368 -13.59 13.34 7.13
CA GLY A 368 -12.44 12.46 6.97
C GLY A 368 -11.55 12.37 8.22
N THR A 369 -11.81 13.21 9.22
CA THR A 369 -11.09 13.19 10.50
C THR A 369 -11.59 12.06 11.39
N VAL A 370 -12.92 11.90 11.48
CA VAL A 370 -13.56 10.87 12.32
C VAL A 370 -14.10 9.68 11.51
N GLY A 371 -14.04 9.73 10.18
CA GLY A 371 -14.39 8.60 9.32
C GLY A 371 -15.90 8.44 9.14
N THR A 372 -16.67 9.54 9.12
CA THR A 372 -18.13 9.49 9.03
C THR A 372 -18.70 10.28 7.86
N VAL A 373 -19.75 9.72 7.23
CA VAL A 373 -20.61 10.44 6.28
C VAL A 373 -21.95 10.72 6.94
N THR A 374 -22.41 11.96 6.91
CA THR A 374 -23.76 12.37 7.35
C THR A 374 -24.55 12.95 6.19
N ARG A 375 -25.86 13.18 6.39
CA ARG A 375 -26.63 13.99 5.43
C ARG A 375 -26.02 15.39 5.35
N GLY A 376 -25.88 15.88 4.13
CA GLY A 376 -25.40 17.22 3.84
C GLY A 376 -26.51 18.25 4.01
N PRO A 377 -26.14 19.55 4.09
CA PRO A 377 -27.12 20.62 4.10
C PRO A 377 -28.02 20.53 2.86
N ARG A 378 -29.33 20.67 3.05
CA ARG A 378 -30.27 20.82 1.95
C ARG A 378 -29.98 22.18 1.29
N ARG A 379 -29.83 22.18 -0.04
CA ARG A 379 -29.68 23.40 -0.84
C ARG A 379 -30.94 24.25 -0.78
#